data_AF-A0A3S0QYN8-F1
#
_entry.id   AF-A0A3S0QYN8-F1
#
_cell.length_a   1.000
_cell.length_b   1.000
_cell.length_c   1.000
_cell.angle_alpha   90.00
_cell.angle_beta   90.00
_cell.angle_gamma   90.00
#
_symmetry.space_group_name_H-M   'P 1'
#
loop_
_entity.id
_entity.type
_entity.pdbx_description
1 polymer ?
#
loop_
_entity_poly.entity_id
_entity_poly.type
_entity_poly.pdbx_seq_one_letter_code
_entity_poly.pdbx_strand_id
1 'polypeptide(L)' 'MSDYEQRLTELEVKLAFIDDAVQALVTADADQSVRIATLERMIRDLRSELATVRTGQGHDPHSEPPPPHY' A
#
# COMPACT_ATOMS: atom_id res chain seq x y z
N MET A 1 4.19 -39.16 35.27
CA MET A 1 4.48 -38.70 33.90
C MET A 1 5.97 -38.84 33.67
N SER A 2 6.34 -39.38 32.52
CA SER A 2 7.71 -39.47 32.04
C SER A 2 8.24 -38.07 31.68
N ASP A 3 9.53 -37.78 31.89
CA ASP A 3 10.18 -36.52 31.49
C ASP A 3 9.91 -36.18 30.00
N TYR A 4 9.84 -37.21 29.15
CA TYR A 4 9.51 -37.06 27.74
C TYR A 4 8.06 -36.61 27.49
N GLU A 5 7.09 -37.05 28.30
CA GLU A 5 5.69 -36.63 28.17
C GLU A 5 5.51 -35.16 28.56
N GLN A 6 6.22 -34.72 29.60
CA GLN A 6 6.21 -33.34 30.02
C GLN A 6 6.83 -32.43 28.94
N ARG A 7 7.98 -32.83 28.41
CA ARG A 7 8.65 -32.07 27.35
C ARG A 7 7.86 -32.03 26.04
N LEU A 8 7.14 -33.11 25.71
CA LEU A 8 6.22 -33.13 24.57
C LEU A 8 5.08 -32.14 24.79
N THR A 9 4.45 -32.15 25.97
CA THR A 9 3.36 -31.23 26.32
C THR A 9 3.82 -29.76 26.21
N GLU A 10 5.02 -29.45 26.71
CA GLU A 10 5.58 -28.10 26.58
C GLU A 10 5.83 -27.68 25.13
N LEU A 11 6.26 -28.61 24.27
CA LEU A 11 6.46 -28.34 22.85
C LEU A 11 5.13 -28.12 22.12
N GLU A 12 4.10 -28.90 22.43
CA GLU A 12 2.75 -28.72 21.86
C GLU A 12 2.17 -27.36 22.24
N VAL A 13 2.32 -26.94 23.50
CA VAL A 13 1.90 -25.61 23.94
C VAL A 13 2.66 -24.51 23.20
N LYS A 14 4.00 -24.63 23.09
CA LYS A 14 4.82 -23.66 22.35
C LYS A 14 4.45 -23.61 20.87
N LEU A 15 4.15 -24.75 20.26
CA LEU A 15 3.74 -24.82 18.86
C LEU A 15 2.41 -24.10 18.65
N ALA A 16 1.41 -24.33 19.49
CA ALA A 16 0.13 -23.63 19.42
C ALA A 16 0.30 -22.11 19.52
N PHE A 17 1.16 -21.62 20.42
CA PHE A 17 1.46 -20.18 20.51
C PHE A 17 2.15 -19.64 19.26
N ILE A 18 3.05 -20.41 18.64
CA ILE A 18 3.72 -20.00 17.40
C ILE A 18 2.72 -19.95 16.25
N ASP A 19 1.84 -20.95 16.14
CA ASP A 19 0.80 -20.98 15.11
C ASP A 19 -0.13 -19.77 15.22
N ASP A 20 -0.58 -19.44 16.43
CA ASP A 20 -1.39 -18.24 16.69
C ASP A 20 -0.64 -16.95 16.32
N ALA A 21 0.64 -16.85 16.69
CA ALA A 21 1.47 -15.69 16.37
C ALA A 21 1.68 -15.54 14.86
N VAL A 22 1.93 -16.63 14.14
CA VAL A 22 2.06 -16.63 12.68
C VAL A 22 0.75 -16.19 12.03
N GLN A 23 -0.39 -16.70 12.49
CA GLN A 23 -1.69 -16.30 11.95
C GLN A 23 -1.98 -14.80 12.17
N ALA A 24 -1.61 -14.27 13.33
CA ALA A 24 -1.71 -12.84 13.62
C ALA A 24 -0.82 -12.00 12.68
N LEU A 25 0.41 -12.45 12.43
CA LEU A 25 1.34 -11.77 11.51
C LEU A 25 0.84 -11.79 10.07
N VAL A 26 0.31 -12.92 9.58
CA VAL A 26 -0.28 -13.02 8.24
C VAL A 26 -1.45 -12.06 8.08
N THR A 27 -2.30 -11.95 9.10
CA THR A 27 -3.44 -11.02 9.08
C THR A 27 -2.95 -9.57 9.03
N ALA A 28 -1.96 -9.21 9.85
CA ALA A 28 -1.38 -7.87 9.85
C ALA A 28 -0.68 -7.51 8.53
N ASP A 29 -0.01 -8.47 7.89
CA ASP A 29 0.64 -8.29 6.59
C ASP A 29 -0.38 -8.04 5.46
N ALA A 30 -1.49 -8.78 5.47
CA ALA A 30 -2.58 -8.57 4.52
C ALA A 30 -3.18 -7.16 4.66
N ASP A 31 -3.46 -6.71 5.90
CA ASP A 31 -3.97 -5.37 6.17
C ASP A 31 -2.99 -4.27 5.72
N GLN A 32 -1.68 -4.46 5.97
CA GLN A 32 -0.64 -3.54 5.51
C GLN A 32 -0.56 -3.48 3.99
N SER A 33 -0.65 -4.63 3.31
CA SER A 33 -0.63 -4.71 1.85
C SER A 33 -1.79 -3.94 1.22
N VAL A 34 -3.01 -4.07 1.78
CA VAL A 34 -4.18 -3.30 1.33
C VAL A 34 -3.97 -1.79 1.56
N ARG A 35 -3.42 -1.41 2.71
CA ARG A 35 -3.15 -0.01 3.04
C ARG A 35 -2.11 0.60 2.09
N ILE A 36 -1.04 -0.13 1.77
CA ILE A 36 0.00 0.31 0.83
C ILE A 36 -0.61 0.50 -0.56
N ALA A 37 -1.36 -0.47 -1.07
CA ALA A 37 -2.02 -0.37 -2.38
C ALA A 37 -2.96 0.85 -2.47
N THR A 38 -3.64 1.17 -1.36
CA THR A 38 -4.50 2.35 -1.25
C THR A 38 -3.68 3.65 -1.30
N LEU A 39 -2.59 3.74 -0.54
CA LEU A 39 -1.71 4.91 -0.53
C LEU A 39 -1.06 5.13 -1.89
N GLU A 40 -0.60 4.06 -2.55
CA GLU A 40 -0.05 4.15 -3.90
C GLU A 40 -1.05 4.70 -4.91
N ARG A 41 -2.33 4.30 -4.80
CA ARG A 41 -3.40 4.85 -5.64
C ARG A 41 -3.58 6.35 -5.38
N MET A 42 -3.71 6.75 -4.12
CA MET A 42 -3.83 8.16 -3.74
C MET A 42 -2.67 9.00 -4.28
N ILE A 43 -1.43 8.49 -4.21
CA ILE A 43 -0.25 9.19 -4.75
C ILE A 43 -0.34 9.35 -6.27
N ARG A 44 -0.79 8.32 -7.00
CA ARG A 44 -0.98 8.41 -8.46
C ARG A 44 -2.06 9.43 -8.82
N ASP A 45 -3.17 9.45 -8.09
CA ASP A 45 -4.27 10.37 -8.31
C ASP A 45 -3.83 11.82 -8.06
N LEU A 46 -3.15 12.10 -6.95
CA LEU A 46 -2.58 13.41 -6.65
C LEU A 46 -1.57 13.87 -7.72
N ARG A 47 -0.73 12.97 -8.23
CA ARG A 47 0.20 13.29 -9.32
C ARG A 47 -0.54 13.65 -10.61
N SER A 48 -1.64 12.97 -10.91
CA SER A 48 -2.51 13.28 -12.06
C SER A 48 -3.13 14.66 -11.91
N GLU A 49 -3.71 14.97 -10.75
CA GLU A 49 -4.29 16.29 -10.46
C GLU A 49 -3.27 17.41 -10.61
N LEU A 50 -2.05 17.24 -10.06
CA LEU A 50 -0.97 18.22 -10.21
C LEU A 50 -0.55 18.43 -11.68
N ALA A 51 -0.53 17.37 -12.49
CA ALA A 51 -0.24 17.49 -13.91
C ALA A 51 -1.35 18.25 -14.66
N THR A 52 -2.61 18.02 -14.30
CA THR A 52 -3.76 18.78 -14.83
C THR A 52 -3.68 20.26 -14.46
N VAL A 53 -3.35 20.60 -13.22
CA VAL A 53 -3.19 22.00 -12.80
C VAL A 53 -2.06 22.69 -13.58
N ARG A 54 -0.92 22.01 -13.75
CA ARG A 54 0.22 22.56 -14.48
C ARG A 54 -0.07 22.82 -15.96
N THR A 55 -0.84 21.93 -16.60
CA THR A 55 -1.24 22.11 -18.00
C THR A 55 -2.30 23.21 -18.17
N GLY A 56 -3.21 23.35 -17.19
CA GLY A 56 -4.21 24.42 -17.15
C GLY A 56 -3.64 25.83 -16.98
N GLN A 57 -2.43 25.98 -16.41
CA GLN A 57 -1.74 27.26 -16.28
C GLN A 57 -0.84 27.62 -17.48
N GLY A 58 -0.67 26.73 -18.46
CA GLY A 58 0.31 26.86 -19.54
C GLY A 58 -0.19 27.46 -20.86
N HIS A 59 -1.49 27.68 -21.03
CA HIS A 59 -2.02 28.34 -22.24
C HIS A 59 -2.41 29.78 -21.93
N ASP A 60 -1.51 30.72 -22.24
CA ASP A 60 -1.87 32.13 -22.37
C ASP A 60 -2.53 32.34 -23.75
N PRO A 61 -3.84 32.59 -23.84
CA PRO A 61 -4.54 32.82 -25.12
C PRO A 61 -4.03 34.07 -25.86
N HIS A 62 -3.20 34.91 -25.23
CA HIS A 62 -2.52 36.03 -25.90
C HIS A 62 -1.26 35.63 -26.68
N SER A 63 -0.87 34.34 -26.68
CA SER A 63 0.31 33.83 -27.40
C SER A 63 0.01 33.28 -28.80
N GLU A 64 -1.22 33.42 -29.31
CA GLU A 64 -1.54 33.01 -30.69
C GLU A 64 -1.01 34.05 -31.70
N PRO A 65 -0.21 33.62 -32.70
CA PRO A 65 0.21 34.50 -33.78
C PRO A 65 -1.03 35.00 -34.54
N PRO A 66 -1.08 36.29 -34.93
CA PRO A 66 -2.23 36.82 -35.67
C PRO A 66 -2.45 36.04 -36.97
N PRO A 67 -3.72 35.85 -37.40
CA PRO A 67 -4.04 35.03 -38.57
C PRO A 67 -3.33 35.54 -39.83
N PRO A 68 -2.85 34.64 -40.71
CA PRO A 68 -2.27 35.04 -41.99
C PRO A 68 -3.33 35.75 -42.86
N HIS A 69 -3.01 36.97 -43.30
CA HIS A 69 -3.80 37.66 -44.31
C HIS A 69 -3.52 37.05 -45.68
N TYR A 70 -4.52 36.36 -46.25
CA TYR A 70 -4.55 35.87 -47.62
C TYR A 70 -5.25 36.86 -48.56
#